data_AF-A0A832Z9M3-F1
#
_entry.id   AF-A0A832Z9M3-F1
#
_cell.length_a   1.000
_cell.length_b   1.000
_cell.length_c   1.000
_cell.angle_alpha   90.00
_cell.angle_beta   90.00
_cell.angle_gamma   90.00
#
_symmetry.space_group_name_H-M   'P 1'
#
loop_
_entity.id
_entity.type
_entity.pdbx_description
1 polymer ?
#
loop_
_entity_poly.entity_id
_entity_poly.type
_entity_poly.pdbx_seq_one_letter_code
_entity_poly.pdbx_strand_id
1 'polypeptide(L)' 'MRDRKKSLIVIDGLEYLILENGFTPVMKFLSTLRDYALLYGATVILVGDDSFLDEKERHLLRTLLS' A
#
# COMPACT_ATOMS: atom_id res chain seq x y z
N MET A 1 19.12 5.96 -25.06
CA MET A 1 18.67 5.69 -23.69
C MET A 1 17.49 4.73 -23.76
N ARG A 2 17.58 3.52 -23.19
CA ARG A 2 16.43 2.60 -23.09
C ARG A 2 15.45 3.20 -22.09
N ASP A 3 14.27 3.57 -22.53
CA ASP A 3 13.18 4.00 -21.67
C ASP A 3 12.73 2.80 -20.82
N ARG A 4 13.25 2.70 -19.59
CA ARG A 4 12.81 1.67 -18.65
C ARG A 4 11.44 2.10 -18.15
N LYS A 5 10.37 1.57 -18.77
CA LYS A 5 9.00 1.72 -18.26
C LYS A 5 9.01 1.37 -16.78
N LYS A 6 8.82 2.38 -15.93
CA LYS A 6 8.62 2.19 -14.49
C LYS A 6 7.27 1.52 -14.31
N SER A 7 7.24 0.37 -13.65
CA SER A 7 5.99 -0.32 -13.37
C SER A 7 5.17 0.52 -12.39
N LEU A 8 3.88 0.66 -12.68
CA LEU A 8 2.93 1.35 -11.82
C LEU A 8 1.91 0.32 -11.31
N ILE A 9 1.77 0.24 -9.99
CA ILE A 9 0.79 -0.60 -9.31
C ILE A 9 -0.20 0.33 -8.63
N VAL A 10 -1.48 0.19 -8.95
CA VAL A 10 -2.56 0.97 -8.33
C VAL A 10 -3.47 0.01 -7.57
N ILE A 11 -3.67 0.29 -6.29
CA ILE A 11 -4.65 -0.40 -5.44
C ILE A 11 -5.72 0.63 -5.12
N ASP A 12 -6.94 0.36 -5.54
CA ASP A 12 -8.12 1.20 -5.29
C ASP A 12 -9.07 0.48 -4.31
N GLY A 13 -9.65 1.22 -3.38
CA GLY A 13 -10.49 0.70 -2.31
C GLY A 13 -9.71 0.03 -1.18
N LEU A 14 -8.72 0.72 -0.61
CA LEU A 14 -7.97 0.24 0.56
C LEU A 14 -8.90 -0.15 1.73
N GLU A 15 -9.98 0.61 1.93
CA GLU A 15 -11.00 0.34 2.95
C GLU A 15 -11.68 -1.00 2.77
N TYR A 16 -12.02 -1.38 1.53
CA TYR A 16 -12.65 -2.65 1.23
C TYR A 16 -11.65 -3.80 1.42
N LEU A 17 -10.41 -3.61 0.98
CA LEU A 17 -9.35 -4.59 1.16
C LEU A 17 -9.13 -4.92 2.64
N ILE A 18 -9.12 -3.88 3.50
CA ILE A 18 -8.99 -4.03 4.95
C ILE A 18 -10.25 -4.62 5.59
N LEU A 19 -11.45 -4.22 5.14
CA LEU A 19 -12.71 -4.76 5.65
C LEU A 19 -12.81 -6.27 5.45
N GLU A 20 -12.44 -6.75 4.26
CA GLU A 20 -12.55 -8.17 3.90
C GLU A 20 -11.43 -9.04 4.48
N ASN A 21 -10.21 -8.50 4.64
CA ASN A 21 -9.02 -9.29 5.01
C ASN A 21 -8.49 -8.98 6.42
N GLY A 22 -8.98 -7.93 7.07
CA GLY A 22 -8.45 -7.39 8.31
C GLY A 22 -7.20 -6.52 8.12
N PHE A 23 -6.98 -5.59 9.06
CA PHE A 23 -5.88 -4.62 8.99
C PHE A 23 -4.48 -5.27 8.96
N THR A 24 -4.22 -6.21 9.88
CA THR A 24 -2.88 -6.81 10.01
C THR A 24 -2.43 -7.58 8.77
N PRO A 25 -3.26 -8.46 8.15
CA PRO A 25 -2.90 -9.11 6.89
C PRO A 25 -2.62 -8.12 5.75
N VAL A 26 -3.44 -7.07 5.61
CA VAL A 26 -3.25 -6.04 4.58
C VAL A 26 -1.95 -5.27 4.79
N MET A 27 -1.61 -4.88 6.02
CA MET A 27 -0.35 -4.21 6.32
C MET A 27 0.88 -5.05 5.95
N LYS A 28 0.84 -6.37 6.21
CA LYS A 28 1.92 -7.29 5.81
C LYS A 28 2.02 -7.36 4.29
N PHE A 29 0.90 -7.49 3.60
CA PHE A 29 0.84 -7.50 2.13
C PHE A 29 1.43 -6.21 1.53
N LEU A 30 1.00 -5.04 2.03
CA LEU A 30 1.49 -3.75 1.57
C LEU A 30 2.99 -3.57 1.85
N SER A 31 3.50 -4.06 2.98
CA SER A 31 4.93 -4.06 3.27
C SER A 31 5.72 -4.89 2.27
N THR A 32 5.28 -6.12 2.00
CA THR A 32 5.93 -6.98 1.00
C THR A 32 5.85 -6.36 -0.40
N LEU A 33 4.72 -5.76 -0.76
CA LEU A 33 4.54 -5.09 -2.05
C LEU A 33 5.49 -3.90 -2.20
N ARG A 34 5.64 -3.09 -1.16
CA ARG A 34 6.60 -1.97 -1.12
C ARG A 34 8.02 -2.46 -1.33
N ASP A 35 8.42 -3.54 -0.64
CA ASP A 35 9.77 -4.09 -0.76
C ASP A 35 10.06 -4.56 -2.21
N TYR A 36 9.09 -5.21 -2.86
CA TYR A 36 9.19 -5.54 -4.29
C TYR A 36 9.22 -4.31 -5.18
N ALA A 37 8.41 -3.29 -4.90
CA ALA A 37 8.39 -2.07 -5.69
C ALA A 37 9.73 -1.35 -5.64
N LEU A 38 10.37 -1.27 -4.46
CA LEU A 38 11.71 -0.73 -4.29
C LEU A 38 12.76 -1.56 -5.06
N LEU A 39 12.69 -2.90 -4.95
CA LEU A 39 13.63 -3.80 -5.64
C LEU A 39 13.59 -3.65 -7.17
N TYR A 40 12.40 -3.46 -7.74
CA TYR A 40 12.20 -3.39 -9.19
C TYR A 40 12.06 -1.96 -9.75
N GLY A 41 12.15 -0.94 -8.91
CA GLY A 41 11.97 0.46 -9.32
C GLY A 41 10.54 0.77 -9.80
N ALA A 42 9.55 0.14 -9.17
CA ALA A 42 8.12 0.38 -9.41
C ALA A 42 7.56 1.44 -8.46
N THR A 43 6.41 2.00 -8.81
CA THR A 43 5.63 2.92 -7.96
C THR A 43 4.33 2.25 -7.55
N VAL A 44 3.99 2.35 -6.27
CA VAL A 44 2.71 1.87 -5.71
C VAL A 44 1.87 3.09 -5.33
N ILE A 45 0.63 3.14 -5.82
CA ILE A 45 -0.35 4.15 -5.43
C ILE A 45 -1.48 3.41 -4.72
N LEU A 46 -1.77 3.83 -3.49
CA LEU A 46 -2.95 3.40 -2.74
C LEU A 46 -4.00 4.50 -2.81
N VAL A 47 -5.21 4.11 -3.19
CA VAL A 47 -6.39 4.98 -3.24
C VAL A 47 -7.44 4.38 -2.30
N GLY A 48 -8.03 5.23 -1.47
CA GLY A 48 -9.01 4.83 -0.49
C GLY A 48 -9.15 5.83 0.64
N ASP A 49 -10.09 5.56 1.53
CA ASP A 49 -10.32 6.33 2.75
C ASP A 49 -9.67 5.63 3.96
N ASP A 50 -9.09 6.39 4.89
CA ASP A 50 -8.53 5.87 6.15
C ASP A 50 -9.36 6.26 7.38
N SER A 51 -10.52 6.89 7.18
CA SER A 51 -11.36 7.40 8.27
C SER A 51 -11.88 6.33 9.23
N PHE A 52 -12.08 5.10 8.71
CA PHE A 52 -12.59 3.94 9.45
C PHE A 52 -11.54 3.28 10.35
N LEU A 53 -10.25 3.60 10.18
CA LEU A 53 -9.16 3.05 10.99
C LEU A 53 -9.05 3.77 12.33
N ASP A 54 -8.62 3.06 13.37
CA ASP A 54 -8.30 3.72 14.64
C ASP A 54 -7.01 4.57 14.54
N GLU A 55 -6.69 5.35 15.58
CA GLU A 55 -5.49 6.22 15.58
C GLU A 55 -4.19 5.42 15.41
N LYS A 56 -4.11 4.24 16.02
CA LYS A 56 -2.94 3.36 15.96
C LYS A 56 -2.78 2.76 14.57
N GLU A 57 -3.87 2.29 13.97
CA GLU A 57 -3.92 1.75 12.62
C GLU A 57 -3.55 2.82 11.58
N ARG A 58 -4.08 4.04 11.71
CA ARG A 58 -3.68 5.18 10.86
C ARG A 58 -2.20 5.51 10.99
N HIS A 59 -1.67 5.50 12.21
CA HIS A 59 -0.25 5.74 12.43
C HIS A 59 0.62 4.67 11.75
N LEU A 60 0.25 3.40 11.89
CA LEU A 60 0.94 2.28 11.24
C LEU A 60 0.88 2.36 9.71
N LEU A 61 -0.30 2.66 9.15
CA LEU A 61 -0.46 2.85 7.70
C LEU A 61 0.43 4.00 7.20
N ARG A 62 0.41 5.16 7.86
CA ARG A 62 1.24 6.32 7.48
C ARG A 62 2.73 6.04 7.58
N THR A 63 3.16 5.27 8.59
CA THR A 63 4.55 4.84 8.76
C THR A 63 5.01 3.90 7.65
N LEU A 64 4.09 3.11 7.09
CA LEU A 64 4.40 2.25 5.95
C LEU A 64 4.59 3.06 4.65
N LEU A 65 3.84 4.16 4.51
CA LEU A 65 3.80 5.03 3.34
C LEU A 65 4.87 6.13 3.32
N SER A 66 5.43 6.51 4.47
CA SER A 66 6.54 7.46 4.60
C SER A 66 7.86 6.89 4.09
#